data_AF-A0AAE6IWU2-F1
#
_entry.id   AF-A0AAE6IWU2-F1
#
_cell.length_a   1.000
_cell.length_b   1.000
_cell.length_c   1.000
_cell.angle_alpha   90.00
_cell.angle_beta   90.00
_cell.angle_gamma   90.00
#
_symmetry.space_group_name_H-M   'P 1'
#
loop_
_entity.id
_entity.type
_entity.pdbx_description
1 polymer ?
#
loop_
_entity_poly.entity_id
_entity_poly.type
_entity_poly.pdbx_seq_one_letter_code
_entity_poly.pdbx_strand_id
1 'polypeptide(L)'
;MTTKKSQIAWLLLAAVFVAAMMFFVTDTMTVTAISATFTGVLGTFLGIDILTMIHKTKELPAGTYKNMNRHRYITALIIFALLLIEAFVLSSLFERDMNTLYLSFGVGFIIVIGGLISGVEANKMVTGTLAELSGE
;
A
#
# COMPACT_ATOMS: atom_id res chain seq x y z
N MET A 1 3.44 24.28 0.07
CA MET A 1 2.55 23.13 0.27
C MET A 1 3.40 21.96 0.75
N THR A 2 3.21 21.45 1.97
CA THR A 2 4.13 20.47 2.59
C THR A 2 4.14 19.14 1.84
N THR A 3 5.34 18.62 1.55
CA THR A 3 5.62 17.41 0.74
C THR A 3 4.79 16.17 1.10
N LYS A 4 4.27 16.06 2.32
CA LYS A 4 3.40 14.94 2.77
C LYS A 4 2.01 14.93 2.13
N LYS A 5 1.37 16.10 1.93
CA LYS A 5 0.07 16.19 1.25
C LYS A 5 0.21 15.91 -0.26
N SER A 6 1.39 16.22 -0.81
CA SER A 6 1.75 15.96 -2.20
C SER A 6 1.79 14.45 -2.49
N GLN A 7 2.40 13.64 -1.62
CA GLN A 7 2.55 12.19 -1.85
C GLN A 7 1.22 11.43 -2.00
N ILE A 8 0.23 11.72 -1.14
CA ILE A 8 -1.10 11.07 -1.24
C ILE A 8 -1.83 11.54 -2.50
N ALA A 9 -1.68 12.81 -2.88
CA ALA A 9 -2.26 13.32 -4.13
C ALA A 9 -1.67 12.62 -5.37
N TRP A 10 -0.36 12.36 -5.39
CA TRP A 10 0.27 11.59 -6.47
C TRP A 10 -0.21 10.13 -6.51
N LEU A 11 -0.41 9.50 -5.34
CA LEU A 11 -0.96 8.15 -5.27
C LEU A 11 -2.40 8.09 -5.82
N LEU A 12 -3.24 9.08 -5.46
CA LEU A 12 -4.59 9.21 -5.97
C LEU A 12 -4.60 9.47 -7.48
N LEU A 13 -3.71 10.33 -7.98
CA LEU A 13 -3.58 10.58 -9.41
C LEU A 13 -3.19 9.30 -10.17
N ALA A 14 -2.25 8.51 -9.64
CA ALA A 14 -1.87 7.23 -10.22
C ALA A 14 -3.04 6.23 -10.20
N ALA A 15 -3.82 6.19 -9.12
CA ALA A 15 -5.01 5.33 -9.05
C ALA A 15 -6.06 5.73 -10.09
N VAL A 16 -6.34 7.02 -10.25
CA VAL A 16 -7.27 7.54 -11.28
C VAL A 16 -6.76 7.21 -12.68
N PHE A 17 -5.45 7.30 -12.92
CA PHE A 17 -4.86 6.90 -14.19
C PHE A 17 -5.07 5.41 -14.47
N VAL A 18 -4.84 4.54 -13.48
CA VAL A 18 -5.06 3.09 -13.62
C VAL A 18 -6.53 2.77 -13.90
N ALA A 19 -7.45 3.40 -13.18
CA ALA A 19 -8.89 3.29 -13.41
C ALA A 19 -9.26 3.66 -14.86
N ALA A 20 -8.80 4.82 -15.32
CA ALA A 20 -9.01 5.26 -16.70
C ALA A 20 -8.43 4.26 -17.72
N MET A 21 -7.23 3.71 -17.47
CA MET A 21 -6.64 2.69 -18.33
C MET A 21 -7.46 1.41 -18.36
N MET A 22 -7.96 0.93 -17.21
CA MET A 22 -8.84 -0.23 -17.16
C MET A 22 -10.12 -0.01 -17.95
N PHE A 23 -10.71 1.19 -17.86
CA PHE A 23 -11.93 1.55 -18.55
C PHE A 23 -11.74 1.65 -20.08
N PHE A 24 -10.74 2.42 -20.53
CA PHE A 24 -10.57 2.74 -21.95
C PHE A 24 -9.75 1.72 -22.75
N VAL A 25 -8.78 1.04 -22.12
CA VAL A 25 -7.91 0.09 -22.80
C VAL A 25 -8.52 -1.30 -22.71
N THR A 26 -8.85 -1.89 -23.86
CA THR A 26 -9.44 -3.23 -23.94
C THR A 26 -8.42 -4.35 -23.92
N ASP A 27 -7.17 -4.07 -24.30
CA ASP A 27 -6.08 -5.04 -24.30
C ASP A 27 -5.74 -5.53 -22.89
N THR A 28 -6.03 -6.81 -22.63
CA THR A 28 -5.87 -7.44 -21.31
C THR A 28 -4.42 -7.43 -20.84
N MET A 29 -3.46 -7.60 -21.75
CA MET A 29 -2.04 -7.63 -21.40
C MET A 29 -1.56 -6.27 -20.90
N THR A 30 -1.93 -5.19 -21.60
CA THR A 30 -1.61 -3.81 -21.21
C THR A 30 -2.21 -3.46 -19.86
N VAL A 31 -3.50 -3.75 -19.66
CA VAL A 31 -4.18 -3.47 -18.38
C VAL A 31 -3.58 -4.29 -17.23
N THR A 32 -3.22 -5.55 -17.50
CA THR A 32 -2.53 -6.41 -16.51
C THR A 32 -1.19 -5.81 -16.11
N ALA A 33 -0.36 -5.41 -17.08
CA ALA A 33 0.95 -4.80 -16.80
C ALA A 33 0.83 -3.51 -15.99
N ILE A 34 -0.12 -2.64 -16.34
CA ILE A 34 -0.39 -1.38 -15.62
C ILE A 34 -0.82 -1.67 -14.18
N SER A 35 -1.75 -2.61 -13.97
CA SER A 35 -2.22 -2.96 -12.62
C SER A 35 -1.11 -3.54 -11.74
N ALA A 36 -0.29 -4.46 -12.28
CA ALA A 36 0.84 -5.04 -11.56
C ALA A 36 1.89 -3.99 -11.20
N THR A 37 2.17 -3.07 -12.13
CA THR A 37 3.08 -1.94 -11.90
C THR A 37 2.55 -1.05 -10.78
N PHE A 38 1.26 -0.71 -10.82
CA PHE A 38 0.64 0.10 -9.78
C PHE A 38 0.69 -0.57 -8.40
N THR A 39 0.37 -1.86 -8.33
CA THR A 39 0.48 -2.66 -7.11
C THR A 39 1.92 -2.63 -6.56
N GLY A 40 2.92 -2.76 -7.43
CA GLY A 40 4.33 -2.64 -7.08
C GLY A 40 4.70 -1.26 -6.52
N VAL A 41 4.30 -0.18 -7.21
CA VAL A 41 4.55 1.21 -6.77
C VAL A 41 3.94 1.47 -5.40
N LEU A 42 2.70 1.03 -5.18
CA LEU A 42 2.04 1.16 -3.88
C LEU A 42 2.78 0.38 -2.80
N GLY A 43 3.19 -0.86 -3.11
CA GLY A 43 4.00 -1.69 -2.21
C GLY A 43 5.31 -1.02 -1.82
N THR A 44 6.05 -0.45 -2.78
CA THR A 44 7.27 0.32 -2.52
C THR A 44 7.00 1.56 -1.67
N PHE A 45 5.94 2.31 -1.96
CA PHE A 45 5.56 3.48 -1.17
C PHE A 45 5.33 3.12 0.31
N LEU A 46 4.60 2.03 0.59
CA LEU A 46 4.40 1.56 1.96
C LEU A 46 5.68 1.00 2.58
N GLY A 47 6.51 0.27 1.83
CA GLY A 47 7.80 -0.21 2.30
C GLY A 47 8.72 0.92 2.75
N ILE A 48 8.79 2.01 1.98
CA ILE A 48 9.55 3.21 2.34
C ILE A 48 8.97 3.89 3.59
N ASP A 49 7.64 3.90 3.76
CA ASP A 49 7.00 4.43 4.97
C ASP A 49 7.41 3.63 6.23
N ILE A 50 7.43 2.30 6.13
CA ILE A 50 7.91 1.40 7.19
C ILE A 50 9.38 1.68 7.51
N LEU A 51 10.25 1.70 6.49
CA LEU A 51 11.68 1.96 6.68
C LEU A 51 11.94 3.32 7.33
N THR A 52 11.20 4.35 6.90
CA THR A 52 11.29 5.69 7.49
C THR A 52 10.81 5.72 8.93
N MET A 53 9.77 4.97 9.25
CA MET A 53 9.25 4.84 10.61
C MET A 53 10.26 4.13 11.51
N ILE A 54 10.80 2.99 11.09
CA ILE A 54 11.85 2.25 11.80
C ILE A 54 13.09 3.11 12.03
N HIS A 55 13.56 3.81 10.99
CA HIS A 55 14.74 4.67 11.09
C HIS A 55 14.55 5.76 12.15
N LYS A 56 13.38 6.41 12.18
CA LYS A 56 13.06 7.44 13.17
C LYS A 56 12.83 6.86 14.56
N THR A 57 12.36 5.63 14.65
CA THR A 57 12.20 4.94 15.93
C THR A 57 13.55 4.61 16.57
N LYS A 58 14.60 4.28 15.78
CA LYS A 58 15.97 4.06 16.30
C LYS A 58 16.55 5.27 17.02
N GLU A 59 16.09 6.46 16.68
CA GLU A 59 16.56 7.73 17.27
C GLU A 59 15.84 8.06 18.58
N LEU A 60 14.84 7.27 18.98
CA LEU A 60 14.05 7.49 20.20
C LEU A 60 14.62 6.70 21.40
N PRO A 61 14.35 7.15 22.63
CA PRO A 61 14.66 6.38 23.84
C PRO A 61 14.01 4.99 23.82
N ALA A 62 14.70 4.01 24.40
CA ALA A 62 14.21 2.65 24.56
C ALA A 62 12.79 2.60 25.16
N GLY A 63 11.95 1.72 24.62
CA GLY A 63 10.53 1.60 25.01
C GLY A 63 9.60 2.67 24.42
N THR A 64 10.11 3.69 23.70
CA THR A 64 9.28 4.66 22.97
C THR A 64 9.32 4.40 21.47
N TYR A 65 8.16 4.18 20.86
CA TYR A 65 8.04 3.85 19.44
C TYR A 65 7.25 4.89 18.67
N LYS A 66 7.59 5.05 17.39
CA LYS A 66 6.86 5.96 16.51
C LYS A 66 5.54 5.34 16.09
N ASN A 67 4.45 6.10 16.17
CA ASN A 67 3.17 5.68 15.62
C ASN A 67 3.24 5.55 14.09
N MET A 68 2.73 4.43 13.59
CA MET A 68 2.61 4.18 12.15
C MET A 68 1.61 5.15 11.51
N ASN A 69 1.86 5.56 10.28
CA ASN A 69 0.99 6.45 9.52
C ASN A 69 -0.24 5.69 8.99
N ARG A 70 -1.10 5.19 9.89
CA ARG A 70 -2.26 4.32 9.55
C ARG A 70 -3.11 4.85 8.39
N HIS A 71 -3.27 6.17 8.28
CA HIS A 71 -3.99 6.81 7.19
C HIS A 71 -3.47 6.42 5.80
N ARG A 72 -2.15 6.25 5.60
CA ARG A 72 -1.56 5.87 4.30
C ARG A 72 -1.98 4.47 3.87
N TYR A 73 -2.01 3.54 4.81
CA TYR A 73 -2.43 2.16 4.59
C TYR A 73 -3.94 2.08 4.37
N ILE A 74 -4.73 2.82 5.15
CA ILE A 74 -6.19 2.89 4.96
C ILE A 74 -6.50 3.46 3.57
N THR A 75 -5.83 4.53 3.15
CA THR A 75 -5.98 5.07 1.80
C THR A 75 -5.60 4.04 0.72
N ALA A 76 -4.51 3.30 0.90
CA ALA A 76 -4.12 2.23 -0.02
C ALA A 76 -5.18 1.11 -0.12
N LEU A 77 -5.75 0.68 1.00
CA LEU A 77 -6.85 -0.30 1.03
C LEU A 77 -8.08 0.22 0.29
N ILE A 78 -8.46 1.48 0.52
CA ILE A 78 -9.58 2.12 -0.18
C ILE A 78 -9.33 2.15 -1.68
N ILE A 79 -8.11 2.51 -2.11
CA ILE A 79 -7.75 2.54 -3.54
C ILE A 79 -7.91 1.15 -4.17
N PHE A 80 -7.31 0.11 -3.56
CA PHE A 80 -7.46 -1.25 -4.10
C PHE A 80 -8.92 -1.73 -4.08
N ALA A 81 -9.70 -1.38 -3.06
CA ALA A 81 -11.13 -1.69 -3.02
C ALA A 81 -11.87 -1.10 -4.21
N LEU A 82 -11.64 0.20 -4.48
CA LEU A 82 -12.30 0.91 -5.58
C LEU A 82 -11.90 0.34 -6.95
N LEU A 83 -10.61 0.03 -7.14
CA LEU A 83 -10.13 -0.60 -8.38
C LEU A 83 -10.67 -2.02 -8.58
N LEU A 84 -10.84 -2.80 -7.51
CA LEU A 84 -11.51 -4.11 -7.60
C LEU A 84 -12.98 -3.98 -7.96
N ILE A 85 -13.70 -3.02 -7.35
CA ILE A 85 -15.10 -2.76 -7.67
C ILE A 85 -15.23 -2.36 -9.15
N GLU A 86 -14.35 -1.49 -9.65
CA GLU A 86 -14.33 -1.12 -11.06
C GLU A 86 -14.04 -2.31 -11.97
N ALA A 87 -13.02 -3.13 -11.65
CA ALA A 87 -12.73 -4.36 -12.40
C ALA A 87 -13.95 -5.29 -12.45
N PHE A 88 -14.66 -5.44 -11.32
CA PHE A 88 -15.88 -6.23 -11.22
C PHE A 88 -17.02 -5.67 -12.09
N VAL A 89 -17.25 -4.36 -12.04
CA VAL A 89 -18.24 -3.67 -12.87
C VAL A 89 -17.90 -3.84 -14.36
N LEU A 90 -16.64 -3.67 -14.74
CA LEU A 90 -16.20 -3.83 -16.12
C LEU A 90 -16.35 -5.27 -16.63
N SER A 91 -16.00 -6.24 -15.78
CA SER A 91 -16.18 -7.67 -16.10
C SER A 91 -17.66 -8.02 -16.29
N SER A 92 -18.54 -7.51 -15.42
CA SER A 92 -19.96 -7.82 -15.46
C SER A 92 -20.72 -7.09 -16.58
N LEU A 93 -20.36 -5.84 -16.92
CA LEU A 93 -21.09 -5.04 -17.91
C LEU A 93 -20.58 -5.25 -19.34
N PHE A 94 -19.29 -5.54 -19.51
CA PHE A 94 -18.66 -5.65 -20.82
C PHE A 94 -18.13 -7.05 -21.13
N GLU A 95 -18.45 -8.06 -20.30
CA GLU A 95 -18.01 -9.46 -20.43
C GLU A 95 -16.47 -9.61 -20.60
N ARG A 96 -15.71 -8.70 -20.00
CA ARG A 96 -14.25 -8.70 -20.08
C ARG A 96 -13.64 -9.64 -19.04
N ASP A 97 -12.62 -10.40 -19.46
CA ASP A 97 -11.79 -11.17 -18.53
C ASP A 97 -10.91 -10.22 -17.72
N MET A 98 -11.18 -10.17 -16.41
CA MET A 98 -10.51 -9.32 -15.43
C MET A 98 -9.79 -10.14 -14.35
N ASN A 99 -9.61 -11.46 -14.55
CA ASN A 99 -9.04 -12.36 -13.54
C ASN A 99 -7.64 -11.94 -13.09
N THR A 100 -6.82 -11.45 -14.02
CA THR A 100 -5.47 -10.95 -13.73
C THR A 100 -5.48 -9.69 -12.85
N LEU A 101 -6.48 -8.83 -12.99
CA LEU A 101 -6.67 -7.64 -12.15
C LEU A 101 -7.12 -8.01 -10.74
N TYR A 102 -8.02 -8.97 -10.61
CA TYR A 102 -8.43 -9.48 -9.29
C TYR A 102 -7.24 -10.05 -8.53
N LEU A 103 -6.37 -10.80 -9.22
CA LEU A 103 -5.13 -11.30 -8.64
C LEU A 103 -4.21 -10.14 -8.24
N SER A 104 -3.94 -9.20 -9.14
CA SER A 104 -3.02 -8.09 -8.90
C SER A 104 -3.45 -7.22 -7.71
N PHE A 105 -4.71 -6.76 -7.71
CA PHE A 105 -5.22 -5.91 -6.64
C PHE A 105 -5.46 -6.71 -5.35
N GLY A 106 -5.84 -7.98 -5.43
CA GLY A 106 -5.93 -8.88 -4.28
C GLY A 106 -4.57 -9.08 -3.60
N VAL A 107 -3.50 -9.29 -4.36
CA VAL A 107 -2.12 -9.28 -3.86
C VAL A 107 -1.78 -7.93 -3.22
N GLY A 108 -2.24 -6.83 -3.83
CA GLY A 108 -2.14 -5.48 -3.26
C GLY A 108 -2.71 -5.38 -1.84
N PHE A 109 -3.91 -5.92 -1.58
CA PHE A 109 -4.49 -5.99 -0.23
C PHE A 109 -3.59 -6.72 0.76
N ILE A 110 -3.06 -7.87 0.36
CA ILE A 110 -2.18 -8.68 1.20
C ILE A 110 -0.89 -7.92 1.51
N ILE A 111 -0.31 -7.21 0.54
CA ILE A 111 0.87 -6.36 0.75
C ILE A 111 0.58 -5.26 1.78
N VAL A 112 -0.58 -4.60 1.69
CA VAL A 112 -0.93 -3.51 2.62
C VAL A 112 -1.13 -4.05 4.04
N ILE A 113 -1.84 -5.16 4.20
CA ILE A 113 -2.06 -5.79 5.52
C ILE A 113 -0.75 -6.35 6.09
N GLY A 114 0.03 -7.06 5.26
CA GLY A 114 1.34 -7.56 5.64
C GLY A 114 2.29 -6.44 6.06
N GLY A 115 2.27 -5.32 5.35
CA GLY A 115 3.02 -4.11 5.70
C GLY A 115 2.56 -3.47 7.02
N LEU A 116 1.25 -3.44 7.31
CA LEU A 116 0.72 -2.96 8.59
C LEU A 116 1.23 -3.81 9.77
N ILE A 117 1.12 -5.14 9.65
CA ILE A 117 1.52 -6.08 10.69
C ILE A 117 3.05 -6.03 10.85
N SER A 118 3.80 -6.32 9.79
CA SER A 118 5.27 -6.32 9.84
C SER A 118 5.86 -4.98 10.29
N GLY A 119 5.24 -3.85 9.92
CA GLY A 119 5.66 -2.53 10.36
C GLY A 119 5.53 -2.35 11.87
N VAL A 120 4.42 -2.77 12.48
CA VAL A 120 4.23 -2.69 13.94
C VAL A 120 5.23 -3.58 14.67
N GLU A 121 5.46 -4.79 14.18
CA GLU A 121 6.36 -5.77 14.78
C GLU A 121 7.82 -5.30 14.69
N ALA A 122 8.25 -4.85 13.51
CA ALA A 122 9.59 -4.32 13.29
C ALA A 122 9.86 -3.07 14.14
N ASN A 123 8.85 -2.24 14.34
CA ASN A 123 8.95 -1.05 15.20
C ASN A 123 9.23 -1.44 16.66
N LYS A 124 8.60 -2.50 17.17
CA LYS A 124 8.84 -3.03 18.53
C LYS A 124 10.24 -3.65 18.68
N MET A 125 10.66 -4.45 17.69
CA MET A 125 11.98 -5.10 17.70
C MET A 125 13.13 -4.10 17.82
N VAL A 126 12.97 -2.91 17.23
CA VAL A 126 14.04 -1.92 17.11
C VAL A 126 14.19 -1.06 18.36
N THR A 127 13.13 -0.88 19.16
CA THR A 127 13.20 -0.12 20.42
C THR A 127 13.64 -0.95 21.63
N GLY A 128 13.56 -2.28 21.51
CA GLY A 128 13.58 -3.18 22.67
C GLY A 128 12.40 -2.95 23.61
N THR A 129 12.09 -3.93 24.44
CA THR A 129 11.29 -3.68 25.65
C THR A 129 12.23 -3.19 26.77
N LEU A 130 11.74 -2.33 27.68
CA LEU A 130 12.52 -1.90 28.86
C LEU A 130 13.06 -3.07 29.68
N ALA A 131 12.37 -4.23 29.64
CA ALA A 131 12.79 -5.48 30.27
C ALA A 131 14.01 -6.16 29.59
N GLU A 132 14.12 -6.10 28.26
CA GLU A 132 15.26 -6.68 27.53
C GLU A 132 16.55 -5.85 27.69
N LEU A 133 16.43 -4.56 28.04
CA LEU A 133 17.58 -3.67 28.25
C LEU A 133 18.02 -3.56 29.71
N SER A 134 17.20 -4.01 30.66
CA SER A 134 17.56 -4.08 32.09
C SER A 134 18.34 -5.34 32.46
N GLY A 135 18.48 -6.31 31.55
CA GLY A 135 19.24 -7.55 31.81
C GLY A 135 18.63 -8.45 32.89
N GLU A 136 17.31 -8.37 33.10
CA GLU A 136 16.54 -9.27 33.97
C GLU A 136 15.83 -10.35 33.16
#